data_AF-A0A8T2ZIV1-F1
#
_entry.id   AF-A0A8T2ZIV1-F1
#
_cell.length_a   1.000
_cell.length_b   1.000
_cell.length_c   1.000
_cell.angle_alpha   90.00
_cell.angle_beta   90.00
_cell.angle_gamma   90.00
#
_symmetry.space_group_name_H-M   'P 1'
#
loop_
_entity.id
_entity.type
_entity.pdbx_description
1 polymer ?
#
loop_
_entity_poly.entity_id
_entity_poly.type
_entity_poly.pdbx_seq_one_letter_code
_entity_poly.pdbx_strand_id
1 'polypeptide(L)'
;MMVGELGVTFHLCFSSRVTVITCQWLMGICKVNSVDLPDGSSWESGVFVERCKYLEESKCVGICVNTCKLPTQTFFKDYMGIPLLMEPNFNDYSCQFKFGVLPPLPEDDGTLKEPCLEVCPIASKRRGAASDMVIMRCPKA
;
A
#
# COMPACT_ATOMS: atom_id res chain seq x y z
N MET A 1 28.27 -15.82 -2.97
CA MET A 1 27.43 -14.83 -2.26
C MET A 1 27.03 -13.62 -3.11
N MET A 2 27.76 -13.26 -4.18
CA MET A 2 27.38 -12.13 -5.08
C MET A 2 26.27 -12.45 -6.11
N VAL A 3 26.04 -13.73 -6.44
CA VAL A 3 24.98 -14.14 -7.39
C VAL A 3 23.57 -13.98 -6.78
N GLY A 4 23.47 -14.04 -5.44
CA GLY A 4 22.21 -13.86 -4.73
C GLY A 4 21.74 -12.41 -4.72
N GLU A 5 22.64 -11.45 -4.48
CA GLU A 5 22.30 -10.02 -4.42
C GLU A 5 21.86 -9.48 -5.79
N LEU A 6 22.60 -9.78 -6.86
CA LEU A 6 22.19 -9.41 -8.23
C LEU A 6 20.84 -10.03 -8.63
N GLY A 7 20.57 -11.27 -8.21
CA GLY A 7 19.29 -11.93 -8.45
C GLY A 7 18.13 -11.25 -7.72
N VAL A 8 18.34 -10.87 -6.45
CA VAL A 8 17.33 -10.14 -5.65
C VAL A 8 17.08 -8.76 -6.24
N THR A 9 18.12 -7.98 -6.56
CA THR A 9 17.96 -6.65 -7.18
C THR A 9 17.20 -6.73 -8.50
N PHE A 10 17.53 -7.70 -9.36
CA PHE A 10 16.83 -7.89 -10.63
C PHE A 10 15.36 -8.24 -10.43
N HIS A 11 15.06 -9.12 -9.46
CA HIS A 11 13.69 -9.52 -9.14
C HIS A 11 12.84 -8.36 -8.60
N LEU A 12 13.42 -7.51 -7.73
CA LEU A 12 12.77 -6.31 -7.20
C LEU A 12 12.47 -5.28 -8.29
N CYS A 13 13.47 -4.94 -9.11
CA CYS A 13 13.30 -4.00 -10.22
C CYS A 13 12.31 -4.52 -11.26
N PHE A 14 12.38 -5.82 -11.60
CA PHE A 14 11.43 -6.45 -12.51
C PHE A 14 10.00 -6.36 -11.97
N SER A 15 9.79 -6.74 -10.71
CA SER A 15 8.48 -6.64 -10.05
C SER A 15 7.94 -5.21 -10.05
N SER A 16 8.78 -4.22 -9.76
CA SER A 16 8.41 -2.79 -9.83
C SER A 16 7.94 -2.39 -11.22
N ARG A 17 8.68 -2.74 -12.28
CA ARG A 17 8.35 -2.40 -13.67
C ARG A 17 7.07 -3.07 -14.15
N VAL A 18 6.88 -4.35 -13.84
CA VAL A 18 5.63 -5.08 -14.13
C VAL A 18 4.47 -4.44 -13.39
N THR A 19 4.65 -4.13 -12.11
CA THR A 19 3.63 -3.48 -11.28
C THR A 19 3.22 -2.13 -11.86
N VAL A 20 4.15 -1.32 -12.37
CA VAL A 20 3.79 -0.06 -13.06
C VAL A 20 2.86 -0.31 -14.24
N ILE A 21 3.16 -1.30 -15.09
CA ILE A 21 2.33 -1.59 -16.27
C ILE A 21 0.91 -1.99 -15.84
N THR A 22 0.78 -2.87 -14.86
CA THR A 22 -0.52 -3.35 -14.39
C THR A 22 -1.28 -2.29 -13.58
N CYS A 23 -0.60 -1.57 -12.69
CA CYS A 23 -1.18 -0.53 -11.86
C CYS A 23 -1.54 0.71 -12.67
N GLN A 24 -0.84 0.98 -13.78
CA GLN A 24 -1.18 2.12 -14.62
C GLN A 24 -2.55 1.97 -15.28
N TRP A 25 -2.92 0.74 -15.60
CA TRP A 25 -4.25 0.42 -16.10
C TRP A 25 -5.32 0.44 -14.99
N LEU A 26 -4.98 -0.05 -13.79
CA LEU A 26 -5.94 -0.23 -12.69
C LEU A 26 -6.17 1.02 -11.82
N MET A 27 -5.08 1.69 -11.42
CA MET A 27 -5.06 2.73 -10.38
C MET A 27 -4.77 4.14 -10.89
N GLY A 28 -4.21 4.31 -12.09
CA GLY A 28 -3.88 5.61 -12.66
C GLY A 28 -2.38 5.82 -12.86
N ILE A 29 -1.92 7.07 -12.94
CA ILE A 29 -0.52 7.36 -13.30
C ILE A 29 0.43 6.81 -12.23
N CYS A 30 1.32 5.91 -12.68
CA CYS A 30 2.33 5.26 -11.85
C CYS A 30 3.73 5.60 -12.37
N LYS A 31 4.67 5.87 -11.47
CA LYS A 31 6.07 6.16 -11.78
C LYS A 31 6.96 5.25 -10.94
N VAL A 32 8.06 4.76 -11.50
CA VAL A 32 9.07 4.07 -10.69
C VAL A 32 9.95 5.09 -10.00
N ASN A 33 10.30 4.80 -8.76
CA ASN A 33 11.25 5.58 -7.98
C ASN A 33 12.25 4.67 -7.27
N SER A 34 13.34 5.29 -6.80
CA SER A 34 14.32 4.62 -5.97
C SER A 34 13.81 4.49 -4.54
N VAL A 35 14.07 3.35 -3.92
CA VAL A 35 13.72 3.07 -2.53
C VAL A 35 14.96 2.59 -1.81
N ASP A 36 15.15 3.13 -0.61
CA ASP A 36 16.23 2.74 0.28
C ASP A 36 15.82 1.45 1.00
N LEU A 37 16.67 0.44 0.83
CA LEU A 37 16.49 -0.88 1.40
C LEU A 37 17.14 -0.95 2.78
N PRO A 38 16.70 -1.89 3.64
CA PRO A 38 17.26 -2.06 4.98
C PRO A 38 18.75 -2.50 4.96
N ASP A 39 19.28 -2.93 3.82
CA ASP A 39 20.70 -3.22 3.61
C ASP A 39 21.56 -1.96 3.36
N GLY A 40 20.93 -0.78 3.26
CA GLY A 40 21.59 0.50 2.99
C GLY A 40 21.82 0.80 1.51
N SER A 41 21.37 -0.07 0.60
CA SER A 41 21.37 0.16 -0.84
C SER A 41 20.11 0.89 -1.31
N SER A 42 20.20 1.58 -2.45
CA SER A 42 19.06 2.29 -3.06
C SER A 42 18.91 1.81 -4.50
N TRP A 43 17.76 1.23 -4.82
CA TRP A 43 17.45 0.69 -6.15
C TRP A 43 16.09 1.18 -6.65
N GLU A 44 15.89 1.17 -7.97
CA GLU A 44 14.62 1.50 -8.65
C GLU A 44 13.52 0.44 -8.44
N SER A 45 13.31 0.08 -7.19
CA SER A 45 12.38 -0.94 -6.71
C SER A 45 11.13 -0.34 -6.08
N GLY A 46 10.89 0.96 -6.24
CA GLY A 46 9.66 1.62 -5.78
C GLY A 46 8.69 1.91 -6.91
N VAL A 47 7.40 1.89 -6.60
CA VAL A 47 6.35 2.39 -7.50
C VAL A 47 5.56 3.46 -6.76
N PHE A 48 5.59 4.68 -7.27
CA PHE A 48 4.77 5.79 -6.80
C PHE A 48 3.55 5.97 -7.68
N VAL A 49 2.36 5.83 -7.08
CA VAL A 49 1.08 6.12 -7.71
C VAL A 49 0.70 7.55 -7.32
N GLU A 50 0.64 8.47 -8.28
CA GLU A 50 0.38 9.89 -8.00
C GLU A 50 -1.02 10.11 -7.45
N ARG A 51 -1.99 9.36 -7.97
CA ARG A 51 -3.39 9.45 -7.57
C ARG A 51 -4.05 8.10 -7.77
N CYS A 52 -4.29 7.39 -6.67
CA CYS A 52 -4.89 6.06 -6.68
C CYS A 52 -6.41 6.19 -6.87
N LYS A 53 -6.88 5.82 -8.05
CA LYS A 53 -8.31 5.79 -8.39
C LYS A 53 -9.15 5.01 -7.38
N TYR A 54 -8.61 3.91 -6.85
CA TYR A 54 -9.30 3.08 -5.87
C TYR A 54 -9.56 3.84 -4.54
N LEU A 55 -8.56 4.57 -4.04
CA LEU A 55 -8.70 5.37 -2.83
C LEU A 55 -9.54 6.63 -3.07
N GLU A 56 -9.40 7.25 -4.24
CA GLU A 56 -10.17 8.43 -4.65
C GLU A 56 -11.67 8.16 -4.80
N GLU A 57 -12.05 7.01 -5.37
CA GLU A 57 -13.45 6.63 -5.53
C GLU A 57 -14.07 6.14 -4.23
N SER A 58 -13.33 5.32 -3.46
CA SER A 58 -13.84 4.75 -2.22
C SER A 58 -13.87 5.75 -1.05
N LYS A 59 -12.98 6.75 -1.07
CA LYS A 59 -12.78 7.77 -0.01
C LYS A 59 -12.81 7.17 1.39
N CYS A 60 -12.25 5.97 1.55
CA CYS A 60 -12.31 5.26 2.80
C CYS A 60 -11.03 4.49 3.09
N VAL A 61 -10.38 4.86 4.20
CA VAL A 61 -9.16 4.22 4.72
C VAL A 61 -9.36 2.71 4.88
N GLY A 62 -10.50 2.30 5.45
CA GLY A 62 -10.81 0.89 5.68
C GLY A 62 -10.87 0.05 4.40
N ILE A 63 -11.38 0.61 3.29
CA ILE A 63 -11.43 -0.08 1.99
C ILE A 63 -10.02 -0.18 1.40
N CYS A 64 -9.26 0.92 1.39
CA CYS A 64 -7.90 0.93 0.88
C CYS A 64 -7.01 -0.09 1.61
N VAL A 65 -7.06 -0.10 2.94
CA VAL A 65 -6.17 -0.97 3.72
C VAL A 65 -6.58 -2.44 3.62
N ASN A 66 -7.87 -2.76 3.76
CA ASN A 66 -8.30 -4.16 3.79
C ASN A 66 -8.42 -4.80 2.40
N THR A 67 -8.65 -4.02 1.34
CA THR A 67 -8.82 -4.56 -0.02
C THR A 67 -7.57 -4.43 -0.87
N CYS A 68 -6.84 -3.32 -0.76
CA CYS A 68 -5.66 -3.07 -1.58
C CYS A 68 -4.36 -3.40 -0.83
N LYS A 69 -4.10 -2.76 0.30
CA LYS A 69 -2.81 -2.86 1.01
C LYS A 69 -2.52 -4.27 1.53
N LEU A 70 -3.34 -4.77 2.45
CA LEU A 70 -3.06 -6.05 3.11
C LEU A 70 -3.02 -7.23 2.13
N PRO A 71 -4.00 -7.39 1.20
CA PRO A 71 -3.97 -8.51 0.27
C PRO A 71 -2.78 -8.46 -0.69
N THR A 72 -2.41 -7.26 -1.16
CA THR A 72 -1.27 -7.10 -2.09
C THR A 72 0.06 -7.40 -1.39
N GLN A 73 0.25 -6.90 -0.17
CA GLN A 73 1.46 -7.22 0.62
C GLN A 73 1.58 -8.73 0.89
N THR A 74 0.48 -9.38 1.27
CA THR A 74 0.44 -10.83 1.45
C THR A 74 0.72 -11.58 0.15
N PHE A 75 0.15 -11.13 -0.98
CA PHE A 75 0.39 -11.76 -2.27
C PHE A 75 1.87 -11.73 -2.66
N PHE A 76 2.51 -10.56 -2.58
CA PHE A 76 3.93 -10.46 -2.93
C PHE A 76 4.82 -11.23 -1.96
N LYS A 77 4.50 -11.23 -0.66
CA LYS A 77 5.25 -11.97 0.34
C LYS A 77 5.13 -13.49 0.15
N ASP A 78 3.91 -14.01 0.05
CA ASP A 78 3.66 -15.45 0.13
C ASP A 78 3.77 -16.15 -1.23
N TYR A 79 3.38 -15.48 -2.32
CA TYR A 79 3.38 -16.07 -3.67
C TYR A 79 4.61 -15.67 -4.49
N MET A 80 5.07 -14.43 -4.37
CA MET A 80 6.24 -13.95 -5.13
C MET A 80 7.54 -14.01 -4.32
N GLY A 81 7.47 -14.24 -3.01
CA GLY A 81 8.64 -14.24 -2.12
C GLY A 81 9.31 -12.87 -1.95
N ILE A 82 8.61 -11.78 -2.28
CA ILE A 82 9.14 -10.41 -2.24
C ILE A 82 8.48 -9.65 -1.09
N PRO A 83 9.25 -9.09 -0.14
CA PRO A 83 8.68 -8.17 0.84
C PRO A 83 8.24 -6.88 0.14
N LEU A 84 7.01 -6.45 0.41
CA LEU A 84 6.44 -5.22 -0.12
C LEU A 84 5.86 -4.41 1.04
N LEU A 85 6.26 -3.14 1.13
CA LEU A 85 5.61 -2.14 1.97
C LEU A 85 4.81 -1.19 1.09
N MET A 86 3.57 -0.91 1.49
CA MET A 86 2.68 0.03 0.82
C MET A 86 2.28 1.13 1.78
N GLU A 87 2.48 2.37 1.36
CA GLU A 87 2.24 3.59 2.14
C GLU A 87 1.28 4.49 1.35
N PRO A 88 -0.04 4.32 1.55
CA PRO A 88 -1.03 5.25 1.04
C PRO A 88 -0.96 6.60 1.77
N ASN A 89 -1.22 7.68 1.04
CA ASN A 89 -1.43 9.02 1.59
C ASN A 89 -2.88 9.44 1.34
N PHE A 90 -3.61 9.68 2.42
CA PHE A 90 -5.05 9.95 2.38
C PHE A 90 -5.39 11.43 2.12
N ASN A 91 -4.39 12.32 2.13
CA ASN A 91 -4.58 13.75 1.85
C ASN A 91 -4.56 14.05 0.34
N ASP A 92 -3.62 13.45 -0.39
CA ASP A 92 -3.42 13.65 -1.84
C ASP A 92 -3.89 12.46 -2.69
N TYR A 93 -4.34 11.38 -2.03
CA TYR A 93 -4.73 10.10 -2.64
C TYR A 93 -3.59 9.36 -3.34
N SER A 94 -2.33 9.70 -3.07
CA SER A 94 -1.16 9.00 -3.60
C SER A 94 -0.89 7.69 -2.85
N CYS A 95 -0.11 6.79 -3.43
CA CYS A 95 0.30 5.56 -2.77
C CYS A 95 1.71 5.14 -3.21
N GLN A 96 2.60 4.95 -2.23
CA GLN A 96 3.95 4.48 -2.46
C GLN A 96 4.06 2.97 -2.22
N PHE A 97 4.64 2.26 -3.17
CA PHE A 97 5.00 0.85 -3.08
C PHE A 97 6.52 0.76 -2.95
N LYS A 98 6.99 -0.01 -1.99
CA LYS A 98 8.40 -0.20 -1.67
C LYS A 98 8.71 -1.68 -1.71
N PHE A 99 9.19 -2.18 -2.84
CA PHE A 99 9.60 -3.57 -2.96
C PHE A 99 10.96 -3.76 -2.28
N GLY A 100 11.14 -4.88 -1.58
CA GLY A 100 12.33 -5.16 -0.78
C GLY A 100 12.25 -4.64 0.67
N VAL A 101 11.22 -3.86 1.01
CA VAL A 101 11.00 -3.37 2.38
C VAL A 101 9.95 -4.24 3.08
N LEU A 102 10.31 -4.77 4.25
CA LEU A 102 9.39 -5.56 5.06
C LEU A 102 8.25 -4.66 5.60
N PRO A 103 6.98 -5.05 5.41
CA PRO A 103 5.89 -4.31 6.01
C PRO A 103 5.96 -4.42 7.54
N PRO A 104 5.68 -3.33 8.28
CA PRO A 104 5.63 -3.34 9.72
C PRO A 104 4.48 -4.26 10.19
N LEU A 105 4.55 -4.69 11.45
CA LEU A 105 3.45 -5.46 12.04
C LEU A 105 2.16 -4.62 12.01
N PRO A 106 0.97 -5.24 11.83
CA PRO A 106 -0.30 -4.51 11.77
C PRO A 106 -0.60 -3.62 12.98
N GLU A 107 0.03 -3.90 14.12
CA GLU A 107 -0.07 -3.11 15.35
C GLU A 107 0.74 -1.81 15.31
N ASP A 108 1.80 -1.76 14.52
CA ASP A 108 2.69 -0.60 14.37
C ASP A 108 2.40 0.21 13.11
N ASP A 109 1.62 -0.34 12.18
CA ASP A 109 1.25 0.36 10.96
C ASP A 109 0.35 1.57 11.25
N GLY A 110 0.90 2.78 11.08
CA GLY A 110 0.18 4.04 11.27
C GLY A 110 -1.06 4.16 10.39
N THR A 111 -1.06 3.55 9.20
CA THR A 111 -2.21 3.59 8.28
C THR A 111 -3.42 2.81 8.80
N LEU A 112 -3.20 1.84 9.70
CA LEU A 112 -4.28 1.11 10.39
C LEU A 112 -4.86 1.88 11.58
N LYS A 113 -4.16 2.94 12.04
CA LYS A 113 -4.58 3.80 13.14
C LYS A 113 -5.29 5.07 12.65
N GLU A 114 -5.26 5.35 11.36
CA GLU A 114 -5.92 6.54 10.82
C GLU A 114 -7.46 6.43 10.86
N PRO A 115 -8.15 7.51 11.26
CA PRO A 115 -9.60 7.58 11.23
C PRO A 115 -10.10 7.54 9.79
N CYS A 116 -11.34 7.07 9.57
CA CYS A 116 -11.94 7.18 8.24
C CYS A 116 -12.01 8.64 7.80
N LEU A 117 -11.79 8.87 6.50
CA LEU A 117 -12.15 10.13 5.85
C LEU A 117 -13.63 10.46 6.10
N GLU A 118 -13.96 11.74 6.30
CA GLU A 118 -15.32 12.19 6.63
C GLU A 118 -16.37 11.76 5.59
N VAL A 119 -15.93 11.65 4.33
CA VAL A 119 -16.76 11.30 3.17
C VAL A 119 -16.88 9.77 2.99
N CYS A 120 -16.31 8.95 3.88
CA CYS A 120 -16.40 7.48 3.74
C CYS A 120 -17.86 7.00 3.83
N PRO A 121 -18.41 6.35 2.78
CA PRO A 121 -19.81 5.90 2.77
C PRO A 121 -20.08 4.82 3.81
N ILE A 122 -19.10 3.96 4.11
CA ILE A 122 -19.21 2.89 5.12
C ILE A 122 -19.27 3.48 6.54
N ALA A 123 -18.46 4.50 6.82
CA ALA A 123 -18.47 5.20 8.11
C ALA A 123 -19.76 6.00 8.30
N SER A 124 -20.26 6.64 7.23
CA SER A 124 -21.50 7.41 7.26
C SER A 124 -22.73 6.53 7.51
N LYS A 125 -22.79 5.35 6.88
CA LYS A 125 -23.88 4.38 7.07
C LYS A 125 -23.92 3.76 8.47
N ARG A 126 -22.76 3.56 9.12
CA ARG A 126 -22.68 3.04 10.51
C ARG A 126 -22.91 4.12 11.57
N ARG A 127 -22.60 5.39 11.30
CA ARG A 127 -22.95 6.53 12.17
C ARG A 127 -24.47 6.68 12.37
N GLY A 128 -25.28 6.28 11.39
CA GLY A 128 -26.74 6.24 11.52
C GLY A 128 -27.29 5.11 12.40
N ALA A 129 -26.46 4.14 12.83
CA ALA A 129 -26.93 2.90 13.46
C ALA A 129 -26.35 2.60 14.86
N ALA A 130 -25.35 3.33 15.35
CA ALA A 130 -24.76 3.06 16.66
C ALA A 130 -24.31 4.35 17.37
N SER A 131 -25.03 4.69 18.45
CA SER A 131 -24.58 5.59 19.50
C SER A 131 -23.83 4.75 20.54
N ASP A 132 -22.51 4.61 20.42
CA ASP A 132 -21.59 4.53 21.57
C ASP A 132 -20.11 4.52 21.15
N MET A 133 -19.28 5.08 22.02
CA MET A 133 -17.94 5.58 21.72
C MET A 133 -16.83 4.50 21.54
N VAL A 134 -15.74 4.97 20.92
CA VAL A 134 -14.35 4.47 20.96
C VAL A 134 -14.05 3.22 20.13
N ILE A 135 -13.74 3.40 18.85
CA ILE A 135 -12.48 2.90 18.25
C ILE A 135 -12.04 3.90 17.16
N MET A 136 -10.86 4.52 17.29
CA MET A 136 -10.21 5.40 16.30
C MET A 136 -9.90 4.71 14.95
N ARG A 137 -10.37 3.47 14.72
CA ARG A 137 -10.01 2.66 13.56
C ARG A 137 -11.14 2.64 12.58
N CYS A 138 -10.82 2.89 11.32
CA CYS A 138 -11.82 2.81 10.27
C CYS A 138 -12.39 1.38 10.21
N PRO A 139 -13.73 1.20 10.27
CA PRO A 139 -14.32 -0.13 10.31
C PRO A 139 -13.90 -0.93 9.07
N LYS A 140 -13.63 -2.22 9.29
CA LYS A 140 -13.42 -3.17 8.19
C LYS A 140 -14.68 -3.20 7.32
N ALA A 141 -14.48 -3.01 6.02
CA ALA A 141 -15.52 -3.08 5.00
C ALA A 141 -16.11 -4.48 4.94
#